data_AF-S3D494-F1
#
_entry.id   AF-S3D494-F1
#
_cell.length_a   1.000
_cell.length_b   1.000
_cell.length_c   1.000
_cell.angle_alpha   90.00
_cell.angle_beta   90.00
_cell.angle_gamma   90.00
#
_symmetry.space_group_name_H-M   'P 1'
#
loop_
_entity.id
_entity.type
_entity.pdbx_description
1 polymer ?
#
loop_
_entity_poly.entity_id
_entity_poly.type
_entity_poly.pdbx_seq_one_letter_code
_entity_poly.pdbx_strand_id
1 'polypeptide(L)'
;MAKKNYYAVLCGYIAPAICTSWGIAQPLVSGYSGSVYKGFKTLDEAIEFMEAEGHLNHLFFRGSEEGERAPAKGDPRYFAVANGEHVGIYDYYESGAQNEIKNYSHACHKAFRSRHEAEGFIKEYQTTAELVVSSRQDEDNARTLDVLMGGLRLE
;
A
#
# COMPACT_ATOMS: atom_id res chain seq x y z
N MET A 1 8.64 -21.97 -0.44
CA MET A 1 7.27 -21.42 -0.52
C MET A 1 7.29 -20.26 -1.52
N ALA A 2 6.49 -20.33 -2.59
CA ALA A 2 6.34 -19.20 -3.51
C ALA A 2 5.77 -18.01 -2.73
N LYS A 3 6.43 -16.84 -2.82
CA LYS A 3 5.98 -15.62 -2.16
C LYS A 3 4.81 -15.03 -2.96
N LYS A 4 3.90 -14.37 -2.23
CA LYS A 4 2.66 -13.79 -2.75
C LYS A 4 3.00 -12.46 -3.43
N ASN A 5 2.52 -12.26 -4.66
CA ASN A 5 2.77 -11.06 -5.45
C ASN A 5 1.49 -10.23 -5.68
N TYR A 6 0.32 -10.78 -5.39
CA TYR A 6 -0.96 -10.10 -5.59
C TYR A 6 -1.65 -9.89 -4.26
N TYR A 7 -2.15 -8.69 -4.01
CA TYR A 7 -2.80 -8.29 -2.77
C TYR A 7 -4.21 -7.79 -3.09
N ALA A 8 -5.22 -8.54 -2.68
CA ALA A 8 -6.61 -8.11 -2.76
C ALA A 8 -6.96 -7.31 -1.49
N VAL A 9 -7.46 -6.10 -1.66
CA VAL A 9 -7.91 -5.18 -0.62
C VAL A 9 -9.42 -5.05 -0.72
N LEU A 10 -10.14 -5.67 0.20
CA LEU A 10 -11.61 -5.61 0.28
C LEU A 10 -12.09 -4.34 0.98
N CYS A 11 -11.43 -3.99 2.09
CA CYS A 11 -11.72 -2.78 2.87
C CYS A 11 -10.42 -2.01 3.12
N GLY A 12 -10.45 -0.71 2.82
CA GLY A 12 -9.34 0.22 2.98
C GLY A 12 -9.80 1.62 2.56
N TYR A 13 -8.88 2.58 2.51
CA TYR A 13 -9.17 3.93 2.02
C TYR A 13 -9.61 3.94 0.56
N ILE A 14 -8.99 3.11 -0.28
CA ILE A 14 -9.39 2.93 -1.68
C ILE A 14 -9.56 1.43 -1.89
N ALA A 15 -10.82 0.99 -1.92
CA ALA A 15 -11.22 -0.40 -2.04
C ALA A 15 -12.61 -0.50 -2.71
N PRO A 16 -12.98 -1.64 -3.31
CA PRO A 16 -12.18 -2.86 -3.50
C PRO A 16 -11.08 -2.71 -4.56
N ALA A 17 -9.89 -3.25 -4.31
CA ALA A 17 -8.74 -3.14 -5.21
C ALA A 17 -7.77 -4.33 -5.17
N ILE A 18 -7.20 -4.72 -6.30
CA ILE A 18 -6.10 -5.69 -6.40
C ILE A 18 -4.82 -4.96 -6.76
N CYS A 19 -3.77 -5.19 -5.98
CA CYS A 19 -2.45 -4.57 -6.14
C CYS A 19 -1.39 -5.64 -6.43
N THR A 20 -0.45 -5.35 -7.33
CA THR A 20 0.68 -6.25 -7.63
C THR A 20 1.93 -5.98 -6.80
N SER A 21 1.86 -5.01 -5.87
CA SER A 21 2.97 -4.58 -5.03
C SER A 21 2.49 -4.27 -3.62
N TRP A 22 3.31 -4.63 -2.63
CA TRP A 22 3.03 -4.24 -1.25
C TRP A 22 3.18 -2.73 -1.04
N GLY A 23 4.04 -2.07 -1.82
CA GLY A 23 4.22 -0.62 -1.78
C GLY A 23 2.93 0.12 -2.05
N ILE A 24 2.09 -0.43 -2.92
CA ILE A 24 0.74 0.09 -3.22
C ILE A 24 -0.27 -0.37 -2.17
N ALA A 25 -0.29 -1.65 -1.82
CA ALA A 25 -1.33 -2.19 -0.94
C ALA A 25 -1.29 -1.60 0.49
N GLN A 26 -0.09 -1.36 1.03
CA GLN A 26 0.07 -0.89 2.41
C GLN A 26 -0.61 0.46 2.68
N PRO A 27 -0.40 1.54 1.89
CA PRO A 27 -1.05 2.83 2.14
C PRO A 27 -2.58 2.78 1.96
N LEU A 28 -3.12 1.81 1.21
CA LEU A 28 -4.57 1.62 1.10
C LEU A 28 -5.20 1.10 2.39
N VAL A 29 -4.49 0.29 3.16
CA VAL A 29 -5.04 -0.42 4.33
C VAL A 29 -4.54 0.15 5.65
N SER A 30 -3.36 0.75 5.65
CA SER A 30 -2.66 1.10 6.88
C SER A 30 -3.25 2.32 7.55
N GLY A 31 -3.71 2.15 8.80
CA GLY A 31 -4.41 3.20 9.55
C GLY A 31 -5.92 3.22 9.30
N TYR A 32 -6.44 2.37 8.40
CA TYR A 32 -7.87 2.23 8.17
C TYR A 32 -8.49 1.24 9.17
N SER A 33 -9.47 1.69 9.95
CA SER A 33 -10.19 0.86 10.91
C SER A 33 -11.04 -0.19 10.21
N GLY A 34 -10.77 -1.47 10.47
CA GLY A 34 -11.48 -2.57 9.83
C GLY A 34 -10.96 -2.90 8.42
N SER A 35 -9.70 -2.59 8.12
CA SER A 35 -9.08 -2.98 6.85
C SER A 35 -9.09 -4.49 6.66
N VAL A 36 -9.50 -4.97 5.48
CA VAL A 36 -9.51 -6.39 5.13
C VAL A 36 -8.73 -6.55 3.83
N TYR A 37 -7.63 -7.31 3.89
CA TYR A 37 -6.81 -7.59 2.72
C TYR A 37 -6.22 -9.00 2.79
N LYS A 38 -5.90 -9.57 1.63
CA LYS A 38 -5.34 -10.92 1.50
C LYS A 38 -4.36 -11.01 0.34
N GLY A 39 -3.22 -11.65 0.58
CA GLY A 39 -2.19 -11.89 -0.44
C GLY A 39 -2.30 -13.28 -1.09
N PHE A 40 -2.11 -13.31 -2.40
CA PHE A 40 -2.22 -14.46 -3.32
C PHE A 40 -0.98 -14.62 -4.20
N LYS A 41 -0.83 -15.79 -4.80
CA LYS A 41 0.32 -16.08 -5.67
C LYS A 41 0.03 -15.69 -7.10
N THR A 42 -1.21 -15.85 -7.55
CA THR A 42 -1.64 -15.48 -8.90
C THR A 42 -2.68 -14.36 -8.86
N LEU A 43 -2.80 -13.64 -9.98
CA LEU A 43 -3.87 -12.65 -10.18
C LEU A 43 -5.25 -13.32 -10.14
N ASP A 44 -5.36 -14.48 -10.77
CA ASP A 44 -6.58 -15.28 -10.86
C ASP A 44 -7.14 -15.62 -9.47
N GLU A 45 -6.30 -16.15 -8.56
CA GLU A 45 -6.69 -16.42 -7.16
C GLU A 45 -7.18 -15.15 -6.43
N ALA A 46 -6.59 -13.98 -6.74
CA ALA A 46 -6.98 -12.72 -6.13
C ALA A 46 -8.33 -12.22 -6.69
N ILE A 47 -8.59 -12.41 -7.98
CA ILE A 47 -9.86 -12.07 -8.62
C ILE A 47 -10.97 -12.97 -8.09
N GLU A 48 -10.77 -14.29 -8.10
CA GLU A 48 -11.74 -15.26 -7.57
C GLU A 48 -12.13 -14.94 -6.11
N PHE A 49 -11.15 -14.51 -5.30
CA PHE A 49 -11.42 -14.08 -3.94
C PHE A 49 -12.28 -12.83 -3.86
N MET A 50 -12.02 -11.82 -4.71
CA MET A 50 -12.86 -10.61 -4.77
C MET A 50 -14.28 -10.95 -5.21
N GLU A 51 -14.42 -11.78 -6.24
CA GLU A 51 -15.71 -12.21 -6.77
C GLU A 51 -16.51 -13.03 -5.74
N ALA A 52 -15.84 -13.93 -5.00
CA ALA A 52 -16.45 -14.72 -3.93
C ALA A 52 -16.98 -13.84 -2.78
N GLU A 53 -16.34 -12.71 -2.51
CA GLU A 53 -16.76 -11.72 -1.51
C GLU A 53 -17.79 -10.70 -2.09
N GLY A 54 -18.21 -10.87 -3.35
CA GLY A 54 -19.23 -10.04 -4.01
C GLY A 54 -18.71 -8.76 -4.67
N HIS A 55 -17.39 -8.60 -4.81
CA HIS A 55 -16.75 -7.42 -5.39
C HIS A 55 -16.37 -7.65 -6.86
N LEU A 56 -17.37 -7.65 -7.74
CA LEU A 56 -17.20 -7.82 -9.19
C LEU A 56 -16.47 -6.65 -9.87
N ASN A 57 -16.59 -5.44 -9.32
CA ASN A 57 -15.84 -4.27 -9.76
C ASN A 57 -14.75 -3.97 -8.74
N HIS A 58 -13.48 -4.20 -9.12
CA HIS A 58 -12.32 -3.87 -8.31
C HIS A 58 -11.31 -3.04 -9.12
N LEU A 59 -10.65 -2.10 -8.46
CA LEU A 59 -9.54 -1.36 -9.08
C LEU A 59 -8.33 -2.27 -9.22
N PHE A 60 -7.57 -2.12 -10.30
CA PHE A 60 -6.33 -2.86 -10.49
C PHE A 60 -5.14 -1.90 -10.49
N PHE A 61 -4.35 -1.95 -9.42
CA PHE A 61 -3.12 -1.18 -9.28
C PHE A 61 -1.91 -2.03 -9.64
N ARG A 62 -1.37 -1.77 -10.82
CA ARG A 62 -0.14 -2.39 -11.29
C ARG A 62 1.06 -1.60 -10.80
N GLY A 63 1.84 -2.20 -9.91
CA GLY A 63 3.16 -1.70 -9.54
C GLY A 63 4.21 -2.01 -10.60
N SER A 64 5.42 -1.54 -10.35
CA SER A 64 6.64 -2.00 -11.01
C SER A 64 6.76 -3.51 -10.84
N GLU A 65 7.59 -4.15 -11.66
CA GLU A 65 7.96 -5.56 -11.48
C GLU A 65 8.71 -5.70 -10.14
N GLU A 66 7.94 -5.72 -9.05
CA GLU A 66 8.42 -5.82 -7.69
C GLU A 66 9.15 -7.16 -7.64
N GLY A 67 10.49 -7.09 -7.56
CA GLY A 67 11.37 -8.24 -7.74
C GLY A 67 10.78 -9.50 -7.14
N GLU A 68 10.52 -10.50 -7.99
CA GLU A 68 9.75 -11.72 -7.66
C GLU A 68 10.35 -12.53 -6.48
N ARG A 69 11.52 -12.12 -6.00
CA ARG A 69 12.26 -12.81 -4.95
C ARG A 69 13.00 -11.82 -4.06
N ALA A 70 12.64 -11.82 -2.77
CA ALA A 70 13.50 -11.26 -1.75
C ALA A 70 14.94 -11.79 -1.94
N PRO A 71 15.96 -10.93 -1.77
CA PRO A 71 17.36 -11.32 -1.90
C PRO A 71 17.68 -12.55 -1.05
N ALA A 72 18.45 -13.50 -1.59
CA ALA A 72 18.82 -14.69 -0.85
C ALA A 72 19.85 -14.36 0.24
N LYS A 73 20.07 -15.30 1.16
CA LYS A 73 21.08 -15.14 2.23
C LYS A 73 22.47 -15.07 1.59
N GLY A 74 23.02 -13.86 1.49
CA GLY A 74 24.33 -13.57 0.88
C GLY A 74 24.27 -12.63 -0.32
N ASP A 75 23.09 -12.37 -0.89
CA ASP A 75 22.91 -11.35 -1.93
C ASP A 75 22.97 -9.93 -1.33
N PRO A 76 23.42 -8.93 -2.10
CA PRO A 76 23.27 -7.52 -1.74
C PRO A 76 21.79 -7.22 -1.45
N ARG A 77 21.57 -6.45 -0.39
CA ARG A 77 20.25 -6.16 0.16
C ARG A 77 20.08 -4.65 0.29
N TYR A 78 19.18 -4.11 -0.53
CA TYR A 78 18.74 -2.73 -0.43
C TYR A 78 17.43 -2.71 0.35
N PHE A 79 17.45 -2.14 1.55
CA PHE A 79 16.28 -2.00 2.40
C PHE A 79 15.60 -0.68 2.06
N ALA A 80 14.48 -0.75 1.35
CA ALA A 80 13.63 0.39 1.11
C ALA A 80 12.77 0.64 2.36
N VAL A 81 12.86 1.84 2.92
CA VAL A 81 11.92 2.37 3.91
C VAL A 81 11.04 3.36 3.17
N ALA A 82 9.81 2.97 2.89
CA ALA A 82 8.82 3.79 2.18
C ALA A 82 7.94 4.61 3.13
N ASN A 83 7.78 4.13 4.37
CA ASN A 83 7.17 4.87 5.46
C ASN A 83 7.92 4.59 6.76
N GLY A 84 8.37 5.65 7.43
CA GLY A 84 9.27 5.60 8.58
C GLY A 84 9.67 7.00 9.00
N GLU A 85 10.54 7.10 10.01
CA GLU A 85 11.07 8.39 10.47
C GLU A 85 11.90 9.08 9.37
N HIS A 86 12.80 8.33 8.72
CA HIS A 86 13.48 8.76 7.50
C HIS A 86 13.18 7.77 6.36
N VAL A 87 12.57 8.28 5.30
CA VAL A 87 12.26 7.54 4.06
C VAL A 87 13.50 7.49 3.18
N GLY A 88 13.84 6.30 2.69
CA GLY A 88 15.05 6.12 1.88
C GLY A 88 15.45 4.67 1.67
N ILE A 89 16.62 4.48 1.06
CA ILE A 89 17.20 3.16 0.78
C ILE A 89 18.46 3.00 1.62
N TYR A 90 18.52 1.89 2.34
CA TYR A 90 19.61 1.57 3.27
C TYR A 90 20.31 0.29 2.83
N ASP A 91 21.63 0.24 2.96
CA ASP A 91 22.43 -0.96 2.66
C ASP A 91 22.43 -1.99 3.81
N TYR A 92 21.95 -1.59 5.00
CA TYR A 92 21.96 -2.43 6.21
C TYR A 92 20.63 -2.37 6.97
N TYR A 93 20.25 -3.49 7.58
CA TYR A 93 19.04 -3.60 8.40
C TYR A 93 19.28 -3.17 9.86
N GLU A 94 20.14 -3.90 10.60
CA GLU A 94 20.28 -3.80 12.06
C GLU A 94 20.84 -2.46 12.58
N SER A 95 21.36 -1.60 11.68
CA SER A 95 21.87 -0.26 12.00
C SER A 95 21.39 0.83 11.02
N GLY A 96 20.52 0.48 10.07
CA GLY A 96 19.97 1.40 9.07
C GLY A 96 18.46 1.38 9.15
N ALA A 97 17.83 0.65 8.23
CA ALA A 97 16.38 0.62 8.09
C ALA A 97 15.61 0.29 9.38
N GLN A 98 16.18 -0.55 10.28
CA GLN A 98 15.51 -0.92 11.52
C GLN A 98 15.28 0.29 12.46
N ASN A 99 16.22 1.23 12.54
CA ASN A 99 16.08 2.38 13.42
C ASN A 99 14.94 3.30 12.97
N GLU A 100 14.75 3.40 11.66
CA GLU A 100 13.73 4.27 11.04
C GLU A 100 12.30 3.74 11.20
N ILE A 101 12.15 2.44 11.44
CA ILE A 101 10.85 1.76 11.50
C ILE A 101 10.44 1.34 12.92
N LYS A 102 11.40 1.11 13.82
CA LYS A 102 11.15 0.38 15.09
C LYS A 102 10.13 1.09 16.00
N ASN A 103 10.10 2.41 15.99
CA ASN A 103 9.18 3.21 16.79
C ASN A 103 8.19 4.02 15.92
N TYR A 104 8.06 3.66 14.63
CA TYR A 104 7.20 4.37 13.70
C TYR A 104 5.93 3.57 13.43
N SER A 105 4.78 4.07 13.89
CA SER A 105 3.50 3.43 13.61
C SER A 105 3.27 3.35 12.10
N HIS A 106 2.75 2.22 11.63
CA HIS A 106 2.45 2.02 10.21
C HIS A 106 3.68 2.04 9.29
N ALA A 107 4.87 1.75 9.83
CA ALA A 107 6.09 1.66 9.04
C ALA A 107 5.97 0.67 7.88
N CYS A 108 6.49 1.06 6.73
CA CYS A 108 6.47 0.27 5.50
C CYS A 108 7.89 0.14 4.98
N HIS A 109 8.41 -1.09 4.97
CA HIS A 109 9.75 -1.37 4.50
C HIS A 109 9.83 -2.74 3.83
N LYS A 110 10.77 -2.88 2.89
CA LYS A 110 11.00 -4.14 2.16
C LYS A 110 12.44 -4.21 1.64
N ALA A 111 12.98 -5.42 1.56
CA ALA A 111 14.33 -5.65 1.06
C ALA A 111 14.32 -6.12 -0.39
N PHE A 112 15.17 -5.50 -1.21
CA PHE A 112 15.29 -5.71 -2.66
C PHE A 112 16.71 -6.12 -3.05
N ARG A 113 16.83 -6.72 -4.25
CA ARG A 113 18.12 -7.14 -4.83
C ARG A 113 18.82 -5.99 -5.53
N SER A 114 18.05 -5.05 -6.07
CA SER A 114 18.53 -3.85 -6.73
C SER A 114 18.01 -2.59 -6.07
N ARG A 115 18.85 -1.55 -6.09
CA ARG A 115 18.45 -0.19 -5.70
C ARG A 115 17.27 0.31 -6.55
N HIS A 116 17.25 -0.01 -7.84
CA HIS A 116 16.17 0.42 -8.74
C HIS A 116 14.80 -0.13 -8.31
N GLU A 117 14.74 -1.40 -7.88
CA GLU A 117 13.51 -2.01 -7.36
C GLU A 117 13.08 -1.35 -6.04
N ALA A 118 14.05 -1.05 -5.17
CA ALA A 118 13.81 -0.33 -3.93
C ALA A 118 13.28 1.10 -4.16
N GLU A 119 13.80 1.81 -5.16
CA GLU A 119 13.32 3.14 -5.58
C GLU A 119 11.89 3.07 -6.11
N GLY A 120 11.59 2.06 -6.95
CA GLY A 120 10.24 1.80 -7.46
C GLY A 120 9.23 1.59 -6.34
N PHE A 121 9.57 0.77 -5.34
CA PHE A 121 8.73 0.51 -4.18
C PHE A 121 8.40 1.77 -3.36
N ILE A 122 9.40 2.63 -3.11
CA ILE A 122 9.19 3.90 -2.39
C ILE A 122 8.29 4.83 -3.20
N LYS A 123 8.52 4.92 -4.51
CA LYS A 123 7.73 5.78 -5.40
C LYS A 123 6.27 5.32 -5.48
N GLU A 124 6.02 4.02 -5.63
CA GLU A 124 4.68 3.44 -5.60
C GLU A 124 3.95 3.74 -4.31
N TYR A 125 4.66 3.59 -3.19
CA TYR A 125 4.13 3.92 -1.88
C TYR A 125 3.71 5.38 -1.79
N GLN A 126 4.62 6.30 -2.11
CA GLN A 126 4.36 7.74 -2.04
C GLN A 126 3.19 8.15 -2.94
N THR A 127 3.17 7.64 -4.18
CA THR A 127 2.09 7.91 -5.14
C THR A 127 0.74 7.43 -4.59
N THR A 128 0.70 6.23 -4.02
CA THR A 128 -0.55 5.66 -3.50
C THR A 128 -0.98 6.33 -2.20
N ALA A 129 -0.04 6.66 -1.32
CA ALA A 129 -0.31 7.42 -0.10
C ALA A 129 -0.85 8.83 -0.42
N GLU A 130 -0.28 9.52 -1.39
CA GLU A 130 -0.77 10.81 -1.88
C GLU A 130 -2.19 10.70 -2.44
N LEU A 131 -2.46 9.67 -3.26
CA LEU A 131 -3.80 9.41 -3.77
C LEU A 131 -4.82 9.22 -2.62
N VAL A 132 -4.47 8.43 -1.61
CA VAL A 132 -5.30 8.20 -0.42
C VAL A 132 -5.52 9.48 0.39
N VAL A 133 -4.53 10.37 0.48
CA VAL A 133 -4.70 11.69 1.12
C VAL A 133 -5.66 12.56 0.32
N SER A 134 -5.50 12.62 -1.00
CA SER A 134 -6.38 13.41 -1.88
C SER A 134 -7.83 12.94 -1.79
N SER A 135 -8.09 11.64 -1.89
CA SER A 135 -9.46 11.09 -1.82
C SER A 135 -10.18 11.45 -0.51
N ARG A 136 -9.44 11.50 0.62
CA ARG A 136 -10.00 11.89 1.92
C ARG A 136 -10.37 13.37 1.99
N GLN A 137 -9.58 14.25 1.36
CA GLN A 137 -9.87 15.68 1.34
C GLN A 137 -11.13 15.97 0.51
N ASP A 138 -11.32 15.28 -0.60
CA ASP A 138 -12.52 15.42 -1.43
C ASP A 138 -13.79 15.00 -0.67
N GLU A 139 -13.75 13.90 0.08
CA GLU A 139 -14.86 13.45 0.92
C GLU A 139 -15.18 14.45 2.06
N ASP A 140 -14.17 14.96 2.75
CA ASP A 140 -14.35 15.91 3.86
C ASP A 140 -14.90 17.26 3.36
N ASN A 141 -14.42 17.71 2.20
CA ASN A 141 -14.94 18.90 1.52
C ASN A 141 -16.40 18.71 1.07
N ALA A 142 -16.74 17.54 0.50
CA ALA A 142 -18.10 17.23 0.10
C ALA A 142 -19.05 17.18 1.30
N ARG A 143 -18.61 16.56 2.41
CA ARG A 143 -19.38 16.50 3.67
C ARG A 143 -19.56 17.88 4.29
N THR A 144 -18.54 18.73 4.26
CA THR A 144 -18.62 20.11 4.72
C THR A 144 -19.62 20.93 3.89
N LEU A 145 -19.60 20.74 2.56
CA LEU A 145 -20.58 21.37 1.66
C LEU A 145 -22.01 20.89 1.93
N ASP A 146 -22.23 19.59 2.13
CA ASP A 146 -23.55 19.03 2.47
C ASP A 146 -24.11 19.60 3.78
N VAL A 147 -23.27 19.74 4.82
CA VAL A 147 -23.66 20.36 6.09
C VAL A 147 -24.00 21.85 5.91
N LEU A 148 -23.21 22.60 5.15
CA LEU A 148 -23.46 24.03 4.88
C LEU A 148 -24.73 24.25 4.03
N MET A 149 -24.95 23.40 3.04
CA MET A 149 -26.12 23.47 2.14
C MET A 149 -27.40 22.94 2.82
N GLY A 150 -27.27 21.98 3.74
CA GLY A 150 -28.36 21.45 4.56
C GLY A 150 -28.85 22.41 5.64
N GLY A 151 -28.00 23.33 6.11
CA GLY A 151 -28.35 24.40 7.06
C GLY A 151 -29.07 25.61 6.43
N LEU A 152 -29.20 25.66 5.10
CA LEU A 152 -29.86 26.74 4.35
C LEU A 152 -31.29 26.41 3.91
N ARG A 153 -31.89 25.35 4.47
CA ARG A 153 -33.30 25.04 4.24
C ARG A 153 -34.16 26.01 5.05
N LEU A 154 -34.47 27.14 4.42
CA LEU A 154 -35.45 28.14 4.84
C LEU A 154 -36.76 27.45 5.27
N GLU A 155 -37.16 27.65 6.52
CA GLU A 155 -38.57 27.51 6.96
C GLU A 155 -39.45 28.57 6.30
#